data_AF-A0A9E0TM27-F1
#
_entry.id   AF-A0A9E0TM27-F1
#
_cell.length_a   1.000
_cell.length_b   1.000
_cell.length_c   1.000
_cell.angle_alpha   90.00
_cell.angle_beta   90.00
_cell.angle_gamma   90.00
#
_symmetry.space_group_name_H-M   'P 1'
#
loop_
_entity.id
_entity.type
_entity.pdbx_description
1 polymer ?
#
loop_
_entity_poly.entity_id
_entity_poly.type
_entity_poly.pdbx_seq_one_letter_code
_entity_poly.pdbx_strand_id
1 'polypeptide(L)'
;MLLLVAAAAPTALDKLKQIPPAFWMKVGIAVLALVVAVIVVRKLAGTNKVILAVVGLIILSAIGFNWIYERSEPAWATPVVEKLAGFFPTKGTQNKNHDPAKP
;
A
#
# COMPACT_ATOMS: atom_id res chain seq x y z
N MET A 1 -4.27 33.66 41.98
CA MET A 1 -4.37 32.20 42.18
C MET A 1 -4.33 31.53 40.81
N LEU A 2 -3.17 30.99 40.42
CA LEU A 2 -2.98 30.22 39.19
C LEU A 2 -3.35 28.77 39.49
N LEU A 3 -4.40 28.26 38.84
CA LEU A 3 -4.70 26.84 38.79
C LEU A 3 -3.94 26.23 37.60
N LEU A 4 -2.88 25.47 37.91
CA LEU A 4 -2.12 24.70 36.93
C LEU A 4 -2.88 23.37 36.70
N VAL A 5 -3.64 23.28 35.62
CA VAL A 5 -4.24 22.01 35.17
C VAL A 5 -3.11 21.16 34.56
N ALA A 6 -2.73 20.08 35.24
CA ALA A 6 -1.87 19.05 34.68
C ALA A 6 -2.66 18.26 33.62
N ALA A 7 -2.35 18.49 32.35
CA ALA A 7 -2.91 17.70 31.25
C ALA A 7 -2.30 16.29 31.27
N ALA A 8 -3.07 15.29 31.69
CA ALA A 8 -2.70 13.88 31.52
C ALA A 8 -2.72 13.55 30.02
N ALA A 9 -1.55 13.58 29.39
CA ALA A 9 -1.40 13.17 28.00
C ALA A 9 -1.70 11.65 27.87
N PRO A 10 -2.41 11.22 26.83
CA PRO A 10 -2.71 9.80 26.63
C PRO A 10 -1.41 9.01 26.53
N THR A 11 -1.28 7.97 27.34
CA THR A 11 -0.06 7.16 27.38
C THR A 11 0.02 6.27 26.13
N ALA A 12 1.23 5.80 25.79
CA ALA A 12 1.43 4.89 24.65
C ALA A 12 0.57 3.62 24.76
N LEU A 13 0.27 3.19 25.99
CA LEU A 13 -0.60 2.05 26.28
C LEU A 13 -2.07 2.35 25.96
N ASP A 14 -2.55 3.56 26.25
CA ASP A 14 -3.90 3.99 25.89
C ASP A 14 -4.08 4.06 24.36
N LYS A 15 -3.03 4.47 23.65
CA LYS A 15 -3.00 4.48 22.19
C LYS A 15 -3.05 3.08 21.60
N LEU A 16 -2.33 2.11 22.18
CA LEU A 16 -2.37 0.72 21.73
C LEU A 16 -3.76 0.08 21.90
N LYS A 17 -4.44 0.37 23.01
CA LYS A 17 -5.80 -0.13 23.28
C LYS A 17 -6.86 0.45 22.34
N GLN A 18 -6.63 1.65 21.81
CA GLN A 18 -7.53 2.29 20.85
C GLN A 18 -7.39 1.73 19.42
N ILE A 19 -6.37 0.90 19.16
CA ILE A 19 -6.17 0.32 17.84
C ILE A 19 -7.23 -0.77 17.62
N PRO A 20 -8.04 -0.68 16.55
CA PRO A 20 -9.05 -1.69 16.25
C PRO A 20 -8.41 -3.08 16.07
N PRO A 21 -9.05 -4.16 16.56
CA PRO A 21 -8.52 -5.53 16.41
C PRO A 21 -8.29 -5.94 14.94
N ALA A 22 -9.07 -5.36 14.01
CA ALA A 22 -8.89 -5.56 12.57
C ALA A 22 -7.50 -5.09 12.05
N PHE A 23 -6.88 -4.10 12.69
CA PHE A 23 -5.52 -3.68 12.35
C PHE A 23 -4.51 -4.79 12.60
N TRP A 24 -4.62 -5.50 13.72
CA TRP A 24 -3.71 -6.59 14.08
C TRP A 24 -3.77 -7.76 13.11
N MET A 25 -4.95 -8.06 12.55
CA MET A 25 -5.07 -9.03 11.46
C MET A 25 -4.31 -8.61 10.21
N LYS A 26 -4.41 -7.33 9.80
CA LYS A 26 -3.65 -6.80 8.67
C LYS A 26 -2.14 -6.86 8.91
N VAL A 27 -1.71 -6.51 10.13
CA VAL A 27 -0.30 -6.63 10.54
C VAL A 27 0.16 -8.09 10.49
N GLY A 28 -0.61 -9.03 11.02
CA GLY A 28 -0.28 -10.46 10.98
C GLY A 28 -0.14 -10.99 9.55
N ILE A 29 -1.07 -10.64 8.66
CA ILE A 29 -1.01 -11.01 7.24
C ILE A 29 0.22 -10.39 6.56
N ALA A 30 0.51 -9.11 6.84
CA ALA A 30 1.68 -8.44 6.28
C ALA A 30 3.00 -9.09 6.72
N VAL A 31 3.12 -9.43 8.01
CA VAL A 31 4.30 -10.14 8.54
C VAL A 31 4.41 -11.53 7.93
N LEU A 32 3.32 -12.27 7.81
CA LEU A 32 3.32 -13.59 7.17
C LEU A 32 3.77 -13.51 5.72
N ALA A 33 3.24 -12.54 4.96
CA ALA A 33 3.65 -12.30 3.57
C ALA A 33 5.15 -11.99 3.46
N LEU A 34 5.70 -11.19 4.39
CA LEU A 34 7.13 -10.91 4.44
C LEU A 34 7.97 -12.18 4.68
N VAL A 35 7.55 -13.02 5.64
CA VAL A 35 8.25 -14.29 5.94
C VAL A 35 8.22 -15.21 4.72
N VAL A 36 7.07 -15.37 4.07
CA VAL A 36 6.95 -16.17 2.85
C VAL A 36 7.84 -15.63 1.75
N ALA A 37 7.87 -14.31 1.54
CA ALA A 37 8.73 -13.67 0.56
C ALA A 37 10.22 -13.96 0.84
N VAL A 38 10.67 -13.85 2.09
CA VAL A 38 12.05 -14.18 2.49
C VAL A 38 12.37 -15.64 2.22
N ILE A 39 11.47 -16.57 2.53
CA ILE A 39 11.66 -18.00 2.26
C ILE A 39 11.78 -18.26 0.75
N VAL A 40 10.89 -17.67 -0.05
CA VAL A 40 10.88 -17.81 -1.52
C VAL A 40 12.18 -17.26 -2.11
N VAL A 41 12.60 -16.06 -1.72
CA VAL A 41 13.88 -15.47 -2.17
C VAL A 41 15.05 -16.37 -1.78
N ARG A 42 15.09 -16.86 -0.54
CA ARG A 42 16.19 -17.72 -0.06
C ARG A 42 16.26 -19.06 -0.79
N LYS A 43 15.10 -19.67 -1.12
CA LYS A 43 15.04 -20.89 -1.94
C LYS A 43 15.42 -20.63 -3.40
N LEU A 44 14.89 -19.57 -4.01
CA LEU A 44 15.13 -19.27 -5.42
C LEU A 44 16.57 -18.80 -5.68
N ALA A 45 17.18 -18.10 -4.72
CA ALA A 45 18.56 -17.62 -4.83
C ALA A 45 19.58 -18.77 -4.88
N GLY A 46 19.25 -19.92 -4.29
CA GLY A 46 20.09 -21.12 -4.32
C GLY A 46 19.99 -21.94 -5.61
N THR A 47 18.95 -21.74 -6.42
CA THR A 47 18.64 -22.64 -7.56
C THR A 47 18.77 -21.97 -8.93
N ASN A 48 18.21 -20.75 -9.13
CA ASN A 48 18.37 -20.00 -10.38
C ASN A 48 17.92 -18.54 -10.23
N LYS A 49 18.88 -17.61 -10.30
CA LYS A 49 18.66 -16.15 -10.18
C LYS A 49 17.68 -15.60 -11.23
N VAL A 50 17.54 -16.26 -12.38
CA VAL A 50 16.59 -15.87 -13.43
C VAL A 50 15.15 -16.04 -12.97
N ILE A 51 14.82 -17.15 -12.30
CA ILE A 51 13.46 -17.39 -11.80
C ILE A 51 13.11 -16.37 -10.72
N LEU A 52 14.07 -16.03 -9.87
CA LEU A 52 13.91 -14.99 -8.85
C LEU A 52 13.65 -13.62 -9.49
N ALA A 53 14.38 -13.27 -10.55
CA ALA A 53 14.16 -12.04 -11.29
C ALA A 53 12.77 -11.99 -11.94
N VAL A 54 12.32 -13.09 -12.57
CA VAL A 54 10.99 -13.16 -13.19
C VAL A 54 9.87 -13.04 -12.16
N VAL A 55 9.97 -13.79 -11.04
CA VAL A 55 8.98 -13.73 -9.96
C VAL A 55 8.98 -12.34 -9.30
N GLY A 56 10.15 -11.78 -9.04
CA GLY A 56 10.29 -10.42 -8.50
C GLY A 56 9.68 -9.37 -9.42
N LEU A 57 9.90 -9.49 -10.73
CA LEU A 57 9.31 -8.61 -11.73
C LEU A 57 7.79 -8.70 -11.72
N ILE A 58 7.20 -9.90 -11.65
CA ILE A 58 5.74 -10.08 -11.57
C ILE A 58 5.17 -9.42 -10.31
N ILE A 59 5.80 -9.63 -9.15
CA ILE A 59 5.34 -9.05 -7.88
C ILE A 59 5.43 -7.52 -7.91
N LEU A 60 6.57 -6.97 -8.33
CA LEU A 60 6.75 -5.52 -8.45
C LEU A 60 5.77 -4.91 -9.44
N SER A 61 5.50 -5.60 -10.56
CA SER A 61 4.51 -5.17 -11.55
C SER A 61 3.11 -5.16 -10.95
N ALA A 62 2.71 -6.21 -10.22
CA ALA A 62 1.41 -6.27 -9.57
C ALA A 62 1.23 -5.15 -8.54
N ILE A 63 2.25 -4.87 -7.72
CA ILE A 63 2.22 -3.79 -6.74
C ILE A 63 2.18 -2.42 -7.45
N GLY A 64 3.04 -2.20 -8.46
CA GLY A 64 3.10 -0.95 -9.21
C GLY A 64 1.81 -0.67 -9.99
N PHE A 65 1.23 -1.69 -10.62
CA PHE A 65 -0.09 -1.56 -11.26
C PHE A 65 -1.19 -1.31 -10.23
N ASN A 66 -1.15 -1.95 -9.06
CA ASN A 66 -2.11 -1.65 -8.00
C ASN A 66 -1.98 -0.21 -7.50
N TRP A 67 -0.75 0.32 -7.36
CA TRP A 67 -0.49 1.72 -7.05
C TRP A 67 -1.07 2.68 -8.09
N ILE A 68 -0.84 2.40 -9.38
CA ILE A 68 -1.40 3.21 -10.48
C ILE A 68 -2.94 3.12 -10.50
N TYR A 69 -3.47 1.91 -10.37
CA TYR A 69 -4.90 1.64 -10.51
C TYR A 69 -5.73 2.19 -9.34
N GLU A 70 -5.26 2.04 -8.11
CA GLU A 70 -5.91 2.56 -6.90
C GLU A 70 -5.42 3.95 -6.45
N ARG A 71 -4.44 4.54 -7.15
CA ARG A 71 -3.73 5.78 -6.73
C ARG A 71 -3.34 5.74 -5.25
N SER A 72 -2.88 4.58 -4.78
CA SER A 72 -2.52 4.27 -3.39
C SER A 72 -1.00 4.20 -3.20
N GLU A 73 -0.30 5.12 -3.84
CA GLU A 73 1.15 5.22 -3.88
C GLU A 73 1.70 6.14 -2.78
N PRO A 74 2.91 5.87 -2.28
CA PRO A 74 3.57 6.73 -1.31
C PRO A 74 4.11 8.02 -1.97
N ALA A 75 4.21 9.11 -1.21
CA ALA A 75 4.57 10.45 -1.71
C ALA A 75 5.91 10.52 -2.47
N TRP A 76 6.83 9.59 -2.22
CA TRP A 76 8.10 9.50 -2.94
C TRP A 76 7.97 8.87 -4.33
N ALA A 77 6.93 8.05 -4.57
CA ALA A 77 6.68 7.36 -5.83
C ALA A 77 5.83 8.20 -6.80
N THR A 78 5.09 9.18 -6.26
CA THR A 78 4.21 10.09 -7.00
C THR A 78 4.80 10.67 -8.30
N PRO A 79 6.04 11.21 -8.34
CA PRO A 79 6.56 11.80 -9.57
C PRO A 79 6.83 10.80 -10.69
N VAL A 80 7.05 9.52 -10.35
CA VAL A 80 7.26 8.45 -11.33
C VAL A 80 5.91 7.91 -11.80
N VAL A 81 5.00 7.65 -10.86
CA VAL A 81 3.70 7.09 -11.17
C VAL A 81 2.82 8.08 -11.92
N GLU A 82 2.89 9.39 -11.65
CA GLU A 82 2.16 10.40 -12.45
C GLU A 82 2.53 10.37 -13.93
N LYS A 83 3.81 10.16 -14.25
CA LYS A 83 4.27 10.04 -15.64
C LYS A 83 3.75 8.75 -16.30
N LEU A 84 3.60 7.68 -15.52
CA LEU A 84 3.11 6.38 -16.01
C LEU A 84 1.57 6.31 -16.05
N ALA A 85 0.88 7.04 -15.17
CA ALA A 85 -0.57 7.05 -15.06
C ALA A 85 -1.28 7.57 -16.33
N GLY A 86 -0.60 8.37 -17.16
CA GLY A 86 -1.13 8.79 -18.46
C GLY A 86 -1.25 7.67 -19.49
N PHE A 87 -0.55 6.55 -19.30
CA PHE A 87 -0.56 5.39 -20.21
C PHE A 87 -1.41 4.23 -19.68
N PHE A 88 -1.53 4.09 -18.36
CA PHE A 88 -2.20 2.96 -17.72
C PHE A 88 -3.59 3.34 -17.17
N PRO A 89 -4.61 2.48 -17.33
CA PRO A 89 -5.97 2.76 -16.86
C PRO A 89 -6.01 2.88 -15.33
N THR A 90 -6.73 3.89 -14.84
CA THR A 90 -6.95 4.14 -13.40
C THR A 90 -8.42 3.89 -13.06
N LYS A 91 -8.77 3.60 -11.80
CA LYS A 91 -10.16 3.42 -11.34
C LYS A 91 -11.07 4.67 -11.50
N GLY A 92 -10.62 5.74 -12.15
CA GLY A 92 -11.32 7.03 -12.23
C GLY A 92 -11.83 7.45 -13.62
N THR A 93 -11.53 6.74 -14.72
CA THR A 93 -12.01 7.15 -16.07
C THR A 93 -13.35 6.51 -16.45
N GLN A 94 -14.27 6.41 -15.50
CA GLN A 94 -15.69 6.27 -15.84
C GLN A 94 -16.13 7.61 -16.43
N ASN A 95 -16.25 7.61 -17.75
CA ASN A 95 -16.78 8.65 -18.61
C ASN A 95 -17.85 9.50 -17.89
N LYS A 96 -17.54 10.76 -17.59
CA LYS A 96 -18.52 11.83 -17.34
C LYS A 96 -19.20 12.26 -18.65
N ASN A 97 -19.44 11.31 -19.56
CA ASN A 97 -20.18 11.50 -20.79
C ASN A 97 -21.41 10.58 -20.75
N HIS A 98 -22.25 10.77 -19.74
CA HIS A 98 -23.67 10.59 -19.93
C HIS A 98 -24.32 11.97 -19.80
N ASP A 99 -23.90 12.87 -20.70
CA ASP A 99 -24.66 14.06 -21.02
C ASP A 99 -25.38 13.78 -22.34
N PRO A 100 -26.61 13.23 -22.32
CA PRO A 100 -27.54 13.50 -23.40
C PRO A 100 -28.00 14.95 -23.24
N ALA A 101 -27.15 15.90 -23.62
CA ALA A 101 -27.59 17.27 -23.82
C ALA A 101 -28.55 17.28 -25.02
N LYS A 102 -29.86 17.27 -24.69
CA LYS A 102 -30.92 18.20 -25.16
C LYS A 102 -31.26 18.17 -26.67
N PRO A 103 -32.52 18.36 -27.12
CA PRO A 103 -33.69 19.05 -26.55
C PRO A 103 -34.65 18.22 -25.69
#